data_AF-A0A2T1D5N7-F1
#
_entry.id   AF-A0A2T1D5N7-F1
#
_cell.length_a   1.000
_cell.length_b   1.000
_cell.length_c   1.000
_cell.angle_alpha   90.00
_cell.angle_beta   90.00
_cell.angle_gamma   90.00
#
_symmetry.space_group_name_H-M   'P 1'
#
loop_
_entity.id
_entity.type
_entity.pdbx_description
1 polymer ?
#
loop_
_entity_poly.entity_id
_entity_poly.type
_entity_poly.pdbx_seq_one_letter_code
_entity_poly.pdbx_strand_id
1 'polypeptide(L)'
;MQLAYLPSEVIEDLCQDDRWRLDIDPGLDAKHEFFLSWQHFVALPENASPYYETTEADLAEFLTFDRFEVLLPVPRSHHPNIELIRLIPGVNHQTLTLFLHDSFHESYFNDEWSARYGFLAVADRYQQFGCDFYLASYYHFSYLIGEDYEVAREVMRRKLNL
;
A
#
# COMPACT_ATOMS: atom_id res chain seq x y z
N MET A 1 -11.31 9.39 -2.38
CA MET A 1 -11.54 9.25 -3.83
C MET A 1 -11.81 7.78 -4.11
N GLN A 2 -12.49 7.41 -5.20
CA GLN A 2 -12.57 5.99 -5.60
C GLN A 2 -11.79 5.81 -6.90
N LEU A 3 -11.11 4.68 -7.05
CA LEU A 3 -10.36 4.33 -8.27
C LEU A 3 -11.27 4.43 -9.51
N ALA A 4 -12.52 3.96 -9.41
CA ALA A 4 -13.51 4.00 -10.49
C ALA A 4 -13.92 5.43 -10.94
N TYR A 5 -13.54 6.46 -10.18
CA TYR A 5 -13.79 7.87 -10.53
C TYR A 5 -12.56 8.57 -11.12
N LEU A 6 -11.43 7.87 -11.27
CA LEU A 6 -10.28 8.43 -11.97
C LEU A 6 -10.57 8.54 -13.48
N PRO A 7 -10.11 9.61 -14.14
CA PRO A 7 -10.10 9.69 -15.60
C PRO A 7 -9.34 8.51 -16.21
N SER A 8 -9.76 8.05 -17.39
CA SER A 8 -9.06 6.98 -18.12
C SER A 8 -7.60 7.33 -18.40
N GLU A 9 -7.31 8.61 -18.64
CA GLU A 9 -5.96 9.13 -18.86
C GLU A 9 -5.05 8.92 -17.64
N VAL A 10 -5.61 8.97 -16.43
CA VAL A 10 -4.85 8.65 -15.21
C VAL A 10 -4.53 7.16 -15.18
N ILE A 11 -5.50 6.29 -15.49
CA ILE A 11 -5.27 4.84 -15.52
C ILE A 11 -4.22 4.48 -16.56
N GLU A 12 -4.32 5.02 -17.77
CA GLU A 12 -3.36 4.83 -18.87
C GLU A 12 -1.95 5.31 -18.50
N ASP A 13 -1.83 6.44 -17.80
CA ASP A 13 -0.55 6.97 -17.33
C ASP A 13 0.05 6.13 -16.21
N LEU A 14 -0.76 5.65 -15.25
CA LEU A 14 -0.31 4.78 -14.17
C LEU A 14 0.20 3.42 -14.70
N CYS A 15 -0.36 2.94 -15.81
CA CYS A 15 0.09 1.72 -16.48
C CYS A 15 1.40 1.89 -17.30
N GLN A 16 2.02 3.07 -17.33
CA GLN A 16 3.32 3.26 -17.97
C GLN A 16 4.46 2.76 -17.06
N ASP A 17 4.95 1.54 -17.33
CA ASP A 17 5.95 0.84 -16.52
C ASP A 17 7.30 1.56 -16.39
N ASP A 18 7.62 2.50 -17.28
CA ASP A 18 8.85 3.28 -17.26
C ASP A 18 8.77 4.52 -16.36
N ARG A 19 7.58 4.87 -15.87
CA ARG A 19 7.32 6.12 -15.16
C ARG A 19 6.98 5.92 -13.70
N TRP A 20 6.11 4.95 -13.40
CA TRP A 20 5.60 4.76 -12.05
C TRP A 20 6.23 3.53 -11.42
N ARG A 21 7.22 3.79 -10.56
CA ARG A 21 7.89 2.75 -9.81
C ARG A 21 6.90 2.08 -8.87
N LEU A 22 6.88 0.76 -8.92
CA LEU A 22 6.24 -0.07 -7.94
C LEU A 22 7.27 -1.08 -7.43
N ASP A 23 8.01 -0.66 -6.40
CA ASP A 23 8.80 -1.63 -5.65
C ASP A 23 7.89 -2.25 -4.60
N ILE A 24 7.71 -3.57 -4.71
CA ILE A 24 7.15 -4.36 -3.63
C ILE A 24 8.19 -5.40 -3.26
N ASP A 25 8.49 -5.52 -1.97
CA ASP A 25 9.18 -6.68 -1.42
C ASP A 25 8.10 -7.63 -0.90
N PRO A 26 7.73 -8.70 -1.62
CA PRO A 26 6.66 -9.60 -1.19
C PRO A 26 7.07 -10.50 -0.01
N GLY A 27 8.27 -10.35 0.60
CA GLY A 27 8.68 -11.14 1.76
C GLY A 27 8.89 -12.63 1.48
N LEU A 28 8.90 -13.03 0.22
CA LEU A 28 9.36 -14.34 -0.21
C LEU A 28 10.87 -14.22 -0.39
N ASP A 29 11.62 -15.22 0.07
CA ASP A 29 13.10 -15.35 0.10
C ASP A 29 13.79 -15.31 -1.30
N ALA A 30 13.19 -14.62 -2.26
CA ALA A 30 13.64 -14.43 -3.61
C ALA A 30 14.20 -13.01 -3.74
N LYS A 31 15.51 -12.94 -3.93
CA LYS A 31 16.26 -11.81 -4.50
C LYS A 31 15.83 -11.44 -5.93
N HIS A 32 14.56 -11.62 -6.28
CA HIS A 32 14.05 -11.44 -7.63
C HIS A 32 13.08 -10.27 -7.63
N GLU A 33 13.55 -9.21 -8.28
CA GLU A 33 12.79 -8.07 -8.78
C GLU A 33 11.59 -8.60 -9.60
N PHE A 34 10.48 -8.91 -8.93
CA PHE A 34 9.21 -8.95 -9.63
C PHE A 34 8.85 -7.49 -9.86
N PHE A 35 9.09 -7.00 -11.08
CA PHE A 35 8.53 -5.75 -11.56
C PHE A 35 7.02 -5.92 -11.60
N LEU A 36 6.37 -5.73 -10.45
CA LEU A 36 4.93 -5.56 -10.41
C LEU A 36 4.63 -4.21 -11.03
N SER A 37 3.69 -4.19 -11.97
CA SER A 37 3.20 -2.96 -12.60
C SER A 37 1.90 -2.53 -11.95
N TRP A 38 1.67 -1.22 -11.89
CA TRP A 38 0.39 -0.64 -11.46
C TRP A 38 -0.80 -1.18 -12.25
N GLN A 39 -0.61 -1.63 -13.49
CA GLN A 39 -1.66 -2.24 -14.31
C GLN A 39 -2.39 -3.38 -13.58
N HIS A 40 -1.70 -4.12 -12.71
CA HIS A 40 -2.29 -5.24 -11.96
C HIS A 40 -3.18 -4.79 -10.79
N PHE A 41 -3.09 -3.52 -10.42
CA PHE A 41 -3.81 -2.93 -9.29
C PHE A 41 -4.87 -1.93 -9.74
N VAL A 42 -4.76 -1.35 -10.94
CA VAL A 42 -5.70 -0.30 -11.40
C VAL A 42 -6.65 -0.76 -12.50
N ALA A 43 -6.40 -1.92 -13.12
CA ALA A 43 -7.23 -2.45 -14.19
C ALA A 43 -7.38 -3.97 -14.10
N LEU A 44 -8.55 -4.48 -14.48
CA LEU A 44 -8.74 -5.91 -14.66
C LEU A 44 -8.01 -6.37 -15.93
N PRO A 45 -7.39 -7.56 -15.92
CA PRO A 45 -6.74 -8.09 -17.11
C PRO A 45 -7.77 -8.31 -18.23
N GLU A 46 -7.46 -7.86 -19.44
CA GLU A 46 -8.32 -8.12 -20.62
C GLU A 46 -8.54 -9.61 -20.87
N ASN A 47 -7.49 -10.41 -20.59
CA ASN A 47 -7.53 -11.86 -20.69
C ASN A 47 -7.41 -12.45 -19.28
N ALA A 48 -8.54 -12.88 -18.71
CA ALA A 48 -8.57 -13.52 -17.41
C ALA A 48 -7.68 -14.78 -17.40
N SER A 49 -6.96 -14.98 -16.30
CA SER A 49 -6.18 -16.18 -16.08
C SER A 49 -7.11 -17.40 -15.96
N PRO A 50 -6.79 -18.54 -16.58
CA PRO A 50 -7.56 -19.77 -16.37
C PRO A 50 -7.34 -20.39 -14.98
N TYR A 51 -6.37 -19.88 -14.20
CA TYR A 51 -5.97 -20.44 -12.91
C TYR A 51 -6.52 -19.66 -11.71
N TYR A 52 -6.85 -18.39 -11.89
CA TYR A 52 -7.33 -17.52 -10.82
C TYR A 52 -8.29 -16.49 -11.39
N GLU A 53 -9.38 -16.25 -10.67
CA GLU A 53 -10.33 -15.19 -10.97
C GLU A 53 -9.80 -13.89 -10.36
N THR A 54 -9.86 -12.80 -11.13
CA THR A 54 -9.53 -11.45 -10.66
C THR A 54 -10.79 -10.61 -10.80
N THR A 55 -11.16 -9.95 -9.72
CA THR A 55 -12.38 -9.15 -9.57
C THR A 55 -12.03 -7.72 -9.19
N GLU A 56 -13.01 -6.81 -9.23
CA GLU A 56 -12.81 -5.43 -8.78
C GLU A 56 -12.43 -5.33 -7.29
N ALA A 57 -12.63 -6.37 -6.49
CA ALA A 57 -12.18 -6.41 -5.10
C ALA A 57 -10.66 -6.58 -4.98
N ASP A 58 -10.01 -7.08 -6.04
CA ASP A 58 -8.58 -7.29 -6.12
C ASP A 58 -7.81 -6.04 -6.61
N LEU A 59 -8.54 -5.02 -7.07
CA LEU A 59 -7.96 -3.73 -7.44
C LEU A 59 -7.61 -2.90 -6.20
N ALA A 60 -6.64 -2.01 -6.36
CA ALA A 60 -6.27 -0.99 -5.40
C ALA A 60 -7.39 0.03 -5.20
N GLU A 61 -7.38 0.65 -4.02
CA GLU A 61 -8.30 1.73 -3.71
C GLU A 61 -7.62 2.77 -2.81
N PHE A 62 -8.17 3.98 -2.78
CA PHE A 62 -7.62 5.04 -1.94
C PHE A 62 -7.84 4.79 -0.45
N LEU A 63 -6.79 5.02 0.33
CA LEU A 63 -6.82 5.16 1.77
C LEU A 63 -6.51 6.60 2.15
N THR A 64 -7.22 7.12 3.16
CA THR A 64 -6.99 8.48 3.66
C THR A 64 -6.17 8.42 4.95
N PHE A 65 -4.94 8.93 4.92
CA PHE A 65 -4.06 9.05 6.09
C PHE A 65 -3.83 10.52 6.42
N ASP A 66 -4.19 10.97 7.62
CA ASP A 66 -4.05 12.38 8.05
C ASP A 66 -4.55 13.44 7.04
N ARG A 67 -5.61 13.12 6.28
CA ARG A 67 -6.21 13.91 5.18
C ARG A 67 -5.48 13.82 3.83
N PHE A 68 -4.46 12.98 3.70
CA PHE A 68 -3.82 12.66 2.43
C PHE A 68 -4.49 11.45 1.79
N GLU A 69 -4.91 11.59 0.54
CA GLU A 69 -5.43 10.48 -0.28
C GLU A 69 -4.25 9.70 -0.85
N VAL A 70 -4.09 8.44 -0.47
CA VAL A 70 -2.97 7.59 -0.86
C VAL A 70 -3.51 6.36 -1.58
N LEU A 71 -3.03 6.11 -2.79
CA LEU A 71 -3.26 4.87 -3.52
C LEU A 71 -2.13 3.90 -3.18
N LEU A 72 -2.45 2.85 -2.41
CA LEU A 72 -1.52 1.76 -2.11
C LEU A 72 -1.71 0.62 -3.13
N PRO A 73 -0.65 -0.10 -3.51
CA PRO A 73 -0.69 -1.20 -4.46
C PRO A 73 -1.11 -2.50 -3.74
N VAL A 74 -2.28 -2.47 -3.12
CA VAL A 74 -2.86 -3.58 -2.36
C VAL A 74 -4.36 -3.66 -2.65
N PRO A 75 -4.95 -4.87 -2.67
CA PRO A 75 -6.38 -5.02 -2.93
C PRO A 75 -7.24 -4.43 -1.81
N ARG A 76 -8.49 -4.06 -2.12
CA ARG A 76 -9.45 -3.51 -1.13
C ARG A 76 -9.65 -4.40 0.10
N SER A 77 -9.58 -5.72 -0.07
CA SER A 77 -9.67 -6.70 1.02
C SER A 77 -8.53 -6.58 2.05
N HIS A 78 -7.40 -5.98 1.65
CA HIS A 78 -6.25 -5.72 2.49
C HIS A 78 -6.49 -4.58 3.49
N HIS A 79 -7.27 -3.58 3.08
CA HIS A 79 -7.39 -2.28 3.76
C HIS A 79 -7.75 -2.33 5.25
N PRO A 80 -8.69 -3.19 5.71
CA PRO A 80 -9.04 -3.25 7.13
C PRO A 80 -7.89 -3.69 8.03
N ASN A 81 -6.81 -4.23 7.47
CA ASN A 81 -5.64 -4.70 8.20
C ASN A 81 -4.48 -3.71 8.21
N ILE A 82 -4.62 -2.57 7.53
CA ILE A 82 -3.61 -1.52 7.39
C ILE A 82 -3.94 -0.39 8.36
N GLU A 83 -3.00 -0.11 9.25
CA GLU A 83 -3.09 0.94 10.26
C GLU A 83 -1.88 1.87 10.15
N LEU A 84 -2.11 3.17 10.32
CA LEU A 84 -1.05 4.17 10.28
C LEU A 84 -0.28 4.19 11.61
N ILE A 85 1.03 4.02 11.55
CA ILE A 85 1.92 4.24 12.70
C ILE A 85 2.40 5.69 12.70
N ARG A 86 2.93 6.14 11.56
CA ARG A 86 3.51 7.48 11.43
C ARG A 86 3.52 7.94 9.98
N LEU A 87 3.24 9.22 9.78
CA LEU A 87 3.30 9.87 8.47
C LEU A 87 4.29 11.04 8.54
N ILE A 88 5.23 11.08 7.60
CA ILE A 88 6.17 12.19 7.45
C ILE A 88 5.95 12.84 6.08
N PRO A 89 5.47 14.08 6.03
CA PRO A 89 5.45 14.84 4.80
C PRO A 89 6.88 15.25 4.40
N GLY A 90 7.21 15.03 3.13
CA GLY A 90 8.43 15.55 2.53
C GLY A 90 8.36 17.06 2.24
N VAL A 91 9.44 17.58 1.67
CA VAL A 91 9.54 19.00 1.30
C VAL A 91 8.39 19.37 0.35
N ASN A 92 7.69 20.46 0.65
CA ASN A 92 6.54 20.96 -0.11
C ASN A 92 5.42 19.91 -0.34
N HIS A 93 5.36 18.89 0.52
CA HIS A 93 4.42 17.78 0.42
C HIS A 93 4.48 17.08 -0.95
N GLN A 94 5.66 17.01 -1.58
CA GLN A 94 5.81 16.29 -2.84
C GLN A 94 5.92 14.78 -2.64
N THR A 95 6.33 14.36 -1.45
CA THR A 95 6.42 12.96 -1.06
C THR A 95 5.82 12.77 0.32
N LEU A 96 5.32 11.58 0.60
CA LEU A 96 4.98 11.10 1.93
C LEU A 96 5.81 9.86 2.25
N THR A 97 6.30 9.78 3.48
CA THR A 97 6.83 8.54 4.03
C THR A 97 5.85 8.03 5.08
N LEU A 98 5.36 6.81 4.87
CA LEU A 98 4.33 6.16 5.67
C LEU A 98 4.96 4.96 6.38
N PHE A 99 4.89 4.94 7.70
CA PHE A 99 5.14 3.75 8.49
C PHE A 99 3.78 3.15 8.81
N LEU A 100 3.58 1.89 8.41
CA LEU A 100 2.30 1.21 8.44
C LEU A 100 2.43 -0.09 9.25
N HIS A 101 1.40 -0.41 10.01
CA HIS A 101 1.20 -1.75 10.54
C HIS A 101 0.22 -2.45 9.61
N ASP A 102 0.67 -3.52 8.95
CA ASP A 102 -0.16 -4.27 8.02
C ASP A 102 -0.17 -5.74 8.43
N SER A 103 -1.37 -6.21 8.75
CA SER A 103 -1.59 -7.47 9.43
C SER A 103 -2.47 -8.43 8.64
N PHE A 104 -2.59 -8.24 7.33
CA PHE A 104 -3.44 -9.04 6.45
C PHE A 104 -3.07 -10.52 6.43
N HIS A 105 -1.78 -10.82 6.45
CA HIS A 105 -1.29 -12.18 6.66
C HIS A 105 -1.28 -12.53 8.15
N GLU A 106 -2.48 -12.69 8.72
CA GLU A 106 -2.73 -12.82 10.16
C GLU A 106 -1.87 -13.89 10.86
N SER A 107 -1.48 -14.95 10.16
CA SER A 107 -0.60 -16.00 10.70
C SER A 107 0.75 -15.50 11.21
N TYR A 108 1.24 -14.36 10.69
CA TYR A 108 2.49 -13.72 11.14
C TYR A 108 2.26 -12.75 12.30
N PHE A 109 1.02 -12.36 12.56
CA PHE A 109 0.61 -11.39 13.58
C PHE A 109 -0.30 -12.09 14.58
N ASN A 110 0.27 -12.98 15.38
CA ASN A 110 -0.45 -13.80 16.36
C ASN A 110 -0.11 -13.48 17.82
N ASP A 111 0.88 -12.61 18.07
CA ASP A 111 1.25 -12.15 19.40
C ASP A 111 1.69 -10.67 19.39
N GLU A 112 1.84 -10.09 20.58
CA GLU A 112 2.27 -8.69 20.74
C GLU A 112 3.71 -8.45 20.25
N TRP A 113 4.55 -9.49 20.20
CA TRP A 113 5.92 -9.39 19.73
C TRP A 113 5.99 -9.16 18.21
N SER A 114 5.07 -9.76 17.45
CA SER A 114 4.94 -9.55 16.01
C SER A 114 4.65 -8.11 15.61
N ALA A 115 4.19 -7.25 16.53
CA ALA A 115 4.00 -5.81 16.28
C ALA A 115 5.28 -5.08 15.85
N ARG A 116 6.46 -5.69 16.02
CA ARG A 116 7.75 -5.13 15.57
C ARG A 116 7.93 -5.15 14.04
N TYR A 117 7.14 -5.95 13.33
CA TYR A 117 7.18 -6.06 11.87
C TYR A 117 6.27 -5.00 11.25
N GLY A 118 6.87 -3.92 10.79
CA GLY A 118 6.19 -2.82 10.12
C GLY A 118 6.47 -2.78 8.63
N PHE A 119 5.67 -1.98 7.94
CA PHE A 119 5.74 -1.73 6.52
C PHE A 119 6.10 -0.27 6.29
N LEU A 120 6.80 -0.01 5.19
CA LEU A 120 7.16 1.32 4.76
C LEU A 120 6.49 1.58 3.41
N ALA A 121 5.80 2.70 3.27
CA ALA A 121 5.44 3.22 1.95
C ALA A 121 6.14 4.55 1.72
N VAL A 122 6.63 4.75 0.49
CA VAL A 122 7.03 6.06 -0.01
C VAL A 122 6.06 6.41 -1.12
N ALA A 123 5.37 7.54 -0.98
CA ALA A 123 4.33 7.93 -1.91
C ALA A 123 4.64 9.28 -2.55
N ASP A 124 4.69 9.31 -3.88
CA ASP A 124 4.91 10.52 -4.66
C ASP A 124 3.58 11.20 -4.97
N ARG A 125 3.54 12.52 -4.90
CA ARG A 125 2.34 13.29 -5.22
C ARG A 125 2.07 13.27 -6.72
N TYR A 126 0.91 12.75 -7.10
CA TYR A 126 0.39 12.73 -8.45
C TYR A 126 -0.51 13.95 -8.69
N GLN A 127 -0.14 14.82 -9.63
CA GLN A 127 -0.89 16.05 -9.95
C GLN A 127 -1.28 16.20 -11.43
N GLN A 128 -1.33 15.09 -12.17
CA GLN A 128 -1.67 15.11 -13.60
C GLN A 128 -3.17 14.94 -13.83
N PHE A 129 -3.62 15.34 -15.04
CA PHE A 129 -5.02 15.20 -15.50
C PHE A 129 -6.07 15.75 -14.53
N GLY A 130 -5.71 16.77 -13.74
CA GLY A 130 -6.61 17.42 -12.78
C GLY A 130 -6.84 16.65 -11.47
N CYS A 131 -6.10 15.55 -11.25
CA CYS A 131 -6.13 14.80 -10.00
C CYS A 131 -5.05 15.30 -9.04
N ASP A 132 -5.24 15.07 -7.73
CA ASP A 132 -4.26 15.37 -6.68
C ASP A 132 -4.34 14.30 -5.58
N PHE A 133 -3.38 13.38 -5.59
CA PHE A 133 -3.30 12.27 -4.62
C PHE A 133 -1.84 11.81 -4.49
N TYR A 134 -1.59 10.80 -3.66
CA TYR A 134 -0.26 10.21 -3.52
C TYR A 134 -0.24 8.77 -4.01
N LEU A 135 0.72 8.43 -4.85
CA LEU A 135 0.92 7.10 -5.42
C LEU A 135 2.07 6.40 -4.69
N ALA A 136 1.81 5.27 -4.04
CA ALA A 136 2.76 4.65 -3.12
C ALA A 136 3.55 3.47 -3.71
N SER A 137 4.87 3.46 -3.53
CA SER A 137 5.67 2.22 -3.49
C SER A 137 5.62 1.63 -2.08
N TYR A 138 5.44 0.31 -1.95
CA TYR A 138 5.10 -0.35 -0.67
C TYR A 138 6.04 -1.50 -0.32
N TYR A 139 6.75 -1.39 0.81
CA TYR A 139 7.85 -2.26 1.23
C TYR A 139 7.53 -2.99 2.55
N HIS A 140 7.89 -4.27 2.63
CA HIS A 140 7.47 -5.19 3.69
C HIS A 140 8.38 -5.29 4.94
N PHE A 141 9.58 -4.69 4.98
CA PHE A 141 10.46 -4.88 6.14
C PHE A 141 10.98 -3.57 6.73
N SER A 142 10.18 -2.98 7.62
CA SER A 142 10.65 -1.98 8.59
C SER A 142 10.60 -2.56 10.00
N TYR A 143 11.76 -2.69 10.65
CA TYR A 143 11.81 -3.06 12.06
C TYR A 143 11.50 -1.84 12.91
N LEU A 144 10.33 -1.85 13.54
CA LEU A 144 9.87 -0.75 14.36
C LEU A 144 10.58 -0.77 15.70
N ILE A 145 10.99 0.41 16.17
CA ILE A 145 11.67 0.61 17.44
C ILE A 145 11.12 1.85 18.13
N GLY A 146 11.33 1.95 19.45
CA GLY A 146 10.93 3.13 20.22
C GLY A 146 9.44 3.42 20.10
N GLU A 147 9.09 4.69 19.87
CA GLU A 147 7.69 5.15 19.79
C GLU A 147 6.89 4.45 18.68
N ASP A 148 7.49 4.20 17.52
CA ASP A 148 6.82 3.52 16.41
C ASP A 148 6.42 2.08 16.79
N TYR A 149 7.28 1.38 17.54
CA TYR A 149 6.96 0.05 18.06
C TYR A 149 5.83 0.11 19.09
N GLU A 150 5.85 1.10 19.99
CA GLU A 150 4.82 1.24 21.02
C GLU A 150 3.43 1.51 20.40
N VAL A 151 3.36 2.31 19.34
CA VAL A 151 2.13 2.53 18.56
C VAL A 151 1.66 1.24 17.89
N ALA A 152 2.55 0.53 17.20
CA ALA A 152 2.23 -0.73 16.55
C ALA A 152 1.78 -1.81 17.56
N ARG A 153 2.38 -1.81 18.75
CA ARG A 153 2.03 -2.73 19.84
C ARG A 153 0.61 -2.51 20.33
N GLU A 154 0.19 -1.25 20.44
CA GLU A 154 -1.19 -0.91 20.81
C GLU A 154 -2.18 -1.32 19.71
N VAL A 155 -1.86 -1.10 18.43
CA VAL A 155 -2.64 -1.62 17.30
C VAL A 155 -2.82 -3.14 17.44
N MET A 156 -1.73 -3.85 17.73
CA MET A 156 -1.71 -5.29 17.85
C MET A 156 -2.52 -5.81 19.05
N ARG A 157 -2.43 -5.15 20.22
CA ARG A 157 -3.26 -5.49 21.39
C ARG A 157 -4.74 -5.38 21.10
N ARG A 158 -5.16 -4.29 20.43
CA ARG A 158 -6.56 -4.13 20.00
C ARG A 158 -6.99 -5.27 19.08
N LYS A 159 -6.15 -5.66 18.11
CA LYS A 159 -6.45 -6.77 17.19
C LYS A 159 -6.60 -8.10 17.92
N LEU A 160 -5.74 -8.36 18.92
CA LEU A 160 -5.76 -9.59 19.71
C LEU A 160 -6.79 -9.60 20.86
N ASN A 161 -7.49 -8.49 21.10
CA ASN A 161 -8.37 -8.29 22.26
C ASN A 161 -7.66 -8.49 23.61
N LEU A 162 -6.43 -7.96 23.71
CA LEU A 162 -5.60 -7.98 24.93
C LEU A 162 -5.71 -6.68 25.74
#